data_AF-A0A4V2VYA2-F1
#
_entry.id   AF-A0A4V2VYA2-F1
#
_cell.length_a   1.000
_cell.length_b   1.000
_cell.length_c   1.000
_cell.angle_alpha   90.00
_cell.angle_beta   90.00
_cell.angle_gamma   90.00
#
_symmetry.space_group_name_H-M   'P 1'
#
loop_
_entity.id
_entity.type
_entity.pdbx_description
1 polymer ?
#
loop_
_entity_poly.entity_id
_entity_poly.type
_entity_poly.pdbx_seq_one_letter_code
_entity_poly.pdbx_strand_id
1 'polypeptide(L)'
;MRLNRDAMNNANPKIVAMASLKVLMGIEDERPHTQIMAAAAVFLALAEHLDIPPQEVFTAIKNLIVTTEGKRTEFAAIDAYMQGEWNA
;
A
#
# COMPACT_ATOMS: atom_id res chain seq x y z
N MET A 1 4.43 -1.97 -20.86
CA MET A 1 5.64 -1.40 -20.21
C MET A 1 6.02 -2.36 -19.09
N ARG A 2 7.26 -2.84 -19.01
CA ARG A 2 7.68 -3.80 -17.97
C ARG A 2 8.11 -3.03 -16.71
N LEU A 3 7.64 -3.43 -15.53
CA LEU A 3 8.07 -2.78 -14.28
C LEU A 3 9.56 -3.04 -14.02
N ASN A 4 10.28 -2.02 -13.56
CA ASN A 4 11.61 -2.17 -13.02
C ASN A 4 11.53 -2.68 -11.56
N ARG A 5 11.96 -3.93 -11.32
CA ARG A 5 11.94 -4.56 -9.99
C ARG A 5 12.85 -3.85 -8.99
N ASP A 6 13.98 -3.31 -9.43
CA ASP A 6 14.88 -2.56 -8.55
C ASP A 6 14.24 -1.25 -8.10
N ALA A 7 13.50 -0.59 -9.01
CA ALA A 7 12.74 0.60 -8.67
C ALA A 7 11.61 0.30 -7.67
N MET A 8 10.97 -0.87 -7.77
CA MET A 8 9.97 -1.33 -6.80
C MET A 8 10.59 -1.58 -5.42
N ASN A 9 11.73 -2.28 -5.37
CA ASN A 9 12.41 -2.61 -4.11
C ASN A 9 13.03 -1.39 -3.41
N ASN A 10 13.37 -0.35 -4.17
CA ASN A 10 13.90 0.92 -3.65
C ASN A 10 12.89 2.05 -3.70
N ALA A 11 11.59 1.74 -3.75
CA ALA A 11 10.55 2.74 -3.78
C ALA A 11 10.66 3.67 -2.55
N ASN A 12 10.38 4.96 -2.74
CA ASN A 12 10.41 5.92 -1.65
C ASN A 12 9.26 5.65 -0.66
N PRO A 13 9.52 5.36 0.63
CA PRO A 13 8.49 5.03 1.61
C PRO A 13 7.38 6.09 1.72
N LYS A 14 7.74 7.37 1.70
CA LYS A 14 6.79 8.49 1.79
C LYS A 14 5.83 8.52 0.60
N ILE A 15 6.35 8.32 -0.62
CA ILE A 15 5.53 8.31 -1.83
C ILE A 15 4.55 7.13 -1.79
N VAL A 16 5.03 5.95 -1.40
CA VAL A 16 4.17 4.76 -1.30
C VAL A 16 3.10 4.94 -0.24
N ALA A 17 3.45 5.43 0.96
CA ALA A 17 2.48 5.68 2.03
C ALA A 17 1.41 6.70 1.64
N MET A 18 1.80 7.82 1.00
CA MET A 18 0.84 8.81 0.49
C MET A 18 -0.09 8.22 -0.59
N ALA A 19 0.43 7.38 -1.47
CA ALA A 19 -0.39 6.71 -2.48
C ALA A 19 -1.36 5.68 -1.86
N SER A 20 -0.90 4.92 -0.87
CA SER A 20 -1.74 3.98 -0.11
C SER A 20 -2.89 4.71 0.60
N LEU A 21 -2.63 5.87 1.21
CA LEU A 21 -3.67 6.67 1.83
C LEU A 21 -4.74 7.12 0.82
N LYS A 22 -4.34 7.54 -0.39
CA LYS A 22 -5.30 7.89 -1.45
C LYS A 22 -6.19 6.73 -1.87
N VAL A 23 -5.63 5.53 -1.97
CA VAL A 23 -6.42 4.31 -2.27
C VAL A 23 -7.43 4.06 -1.15
N LEU A 24 -7.00 4.19 0.11
CA LEU A 24 -7.84 3.98 1.28
C LEU A 24 -8.97 5.01 1.39
N MET A 25 -8.68 6.29 1.18
CA MET A 25 -9.68 7.35 1.11
C MET A 25 -10.69 7.10 -0.01
N GLY A 26 -10.24 6.63 -1.17
CA GLY A 26 -11.12 6.34 -2.31
C GLY A 26 -12.14 5.22 -2.06
N ILE A 27 -12.00 4.44 -0.99
CA ILE A 27 -12.92 3.36 -0.61
C ILE A 27 -13.54 3.59 0.77
N GLU A 28 -13.34 4.75 1.41
CA GLU A 28 -13.69 4.96 2.81
C GLU A 28 -15.20 4.85 3.12
N ASP A 29 -16.04 5.27 2.18
CA ASP A 29 -17.51 5.25 2.31
C ASP A 29 -18.12 3.86 2.12
N GLU A 30 -17.32 2.89 1.66
CA GLU A 30 -17.78 1.52 1.43
C GLU A 30 -17.88 0.72 2.73
N ARG A 31 -18.68 -0.34 2.71
CA ARG A 31 -18.75 -1.27 3.86
C ARG A 31 -17.39 -1.96 4.07
N PRO A 32 -17.00 -2.33 5.31
CA PRO A 32 -15.67 -2.90 5.58
C PRO A 32 -15.29 -4.12 4.74
N HIS A 33 -16.25 -5.02 4.47
CA HIS A 33 -16.01 -6.17 3.59
C HIS A 33 -15.82 -5.78 2.13
N THR A 34 -16.49 -4.71 1.68
CA THR A 34 -16.31 -4.15 0.33
C THR A 34 -14.95 -3.47 0.22
N GLN A 35 -14.53 -2.69 1.23
CA GLN A 35 -13.23 -2.02 1.25
C GLN A 35 -12.07 -3.00 1.02
N ILE A 36 -12.01 -4.07 1.81
CA ILE A 36 -10.92 -5.07 1.69
C ILE A 36 -10.95 -5.80 0.35
N MET A 37 -12.14 -6.15 -0.16
CA MET A 37 -12.30 -6.82 -1.45
C MET A 37 -11.93 -5.88 -2.62
N ALA A 38 -12.31 -4.60 -2.54
CA ALA A 38 -11.96 -3.60 -3.55
C ALA A 38 -10.45 -3.36 -3.59
N ALA A 39 -9.80 -3.21 -2.44
CA ALA A 39 -8.34 -3.07 -2.36
C ALA A 39 -7.61 -4.30 -2.93
N ALA A 40 -8.08 -5.51 -2.61
CA ALA A 40 -7.53 -6.76 -3.13
C ALA A 40 -7.72 -6.88 -4.65
N ALA A 41 -8.89 -6.52 -5.17
CA ALA A 41 -9.17 -6.55 -6.61
C ALA A 41 -8.27 -5.58 -7.39
N VAL A 42 -8.07 -4.36 -6.89
CA VAL A 42 -7.15 -3.38 -7.48
C VAL A 42 -5.71 -3.91 -7.48
N PHE A 43 -5.27 -4.49 -6.36
CA PHE A 43 -3.93 -5.09 -6.26
C PHE A 43 -3.71 -6.21 -7.29
N LEU A 44 -4.64 -7.16 -7.40
CA LEU A 44 -4.53 -8.26 -8.36
C LEU A 44 -4.52 -7.77 -9.81
N ALA A 45 -5.42 -6.85 -10.16
CA ALA A 45 -5.46 -6.27 -11.49
C ALA A 45 -4.14 -5.56 -11.86
N LEU A 46 -3.52 -4.85 -10.92
CA LEU A 46 -2.22 -4.21 -11.13
C LEU A 46 -1.08 -5.22 -11.27
N ALA A 47 -1.08 -6.28 -10.45
CA ALA A 47 -0.07 -7.34 -10.51
C ALA A 47 -0.09 -8.07 -11.85
N GLU A 48 -1.30 -8.42 -12.33
CA GLU A 48 -1.51 -9.02 -13.66
C GLU A 48 -1.10 -8.07 -14.79
N HIS A 49 -1.53 -6.80 -14.72
CA HIS A 49 -1.21 -5.81 -15.74
C HIS A 49 0.31 -5.54 -15.87
N LEU A 50 1.02 -5.57 -14.76
CA LEU A 50 2.47 -5.31 -14.71
C LEU A 50 3.33 -6.57 -14.87
N ASP A 51 2.70 -7.75 -14.98
CA ASP A 51 3.35 -9.07 -15.09
C ASP A 51 4.30 -9.35 -13.91
N ILE A 52 3.78 -9.23 -12.69
CA ILE A 52 4.56 -9.43 -11.45
C ILE A 52 3.84 -10.42 -10.53
N PRO A 53 4.55 -11.42 -9.99
CA PRO A 53 4.00 -12.31 -8.99
C PRO A 53 3.55 -11.54 -7.73
N PRO A 54 2.31 -11.71 -7.27
CA PRO A 54 1.81 -11.03 -6.07
C PRO A 54 2.71 -11.17 -4.84
N GLN A 55 3.33 -12.34 -4.66
CA GLN A 55 4.24 -12.62 -3.56
C GLN A 55 5.50 -11.74 -3.55
N GLU A 56 6.00 -11.35 -4.73
CA GLU A 56 7.14 -10.42 -4.84
C GLU A 56 6.74 -9.04 -4.31
N VAL A 57 5.55 -8.56 -4.68
CA VAL A 57 5.02 -7.27 -4.19
C VAL A 57 4.80 -7.28 -2.69
N PHE A 58 4.24 -8.37 -2.15
CA PHE A 58 4.07 -8.53 -0.70
C PHE A 58 5.40 -8.53 0.06
N THR A 59 6.43 -9.15 -0.50
CA THR A 59 7.78 -9.12 0.08
C THR A 59 8.34 -7.69 0.08
N ALA A 60 8.26 -7.00 -1.06
CA ALA A 60 8.77 -5.64 -1.21
C ALA A 60 8.07 -4.66 -0.26
N ILE A 61 6.74 -4.68 -0.17
CA ILE A 61 5.99 -3.76 0.71
C ILE A 61 6.24 -4.05 2.20
N LYS A 62 6.40 -5.32 2.60
CA LYS A 62 6.77 -5.67 3.98
C LYS A 62 8.14 -5.10 4.34
N ASN A 63 9.13 -5.27 3.46
CA ASN A 63 10.47 -4.72 3.65
C ASN A 63 10.46 -3.18 3.66
N LEU A 64 9.57 -2.58 2.88
CA LEU A 64 9.40 -1.13 2.85
C LEU A 64 8.77 -0.61 4.14
N ILE A 65 7.77 -1.29 4.69
CA ILE A 65 7.05 -0.87 5.90
C ILE A 65 7.86 -1.09 7.18
N VAL A 66 8.66 -2.16 7.24
CA VAL A 66 9.36 -2.56 8.46
C VAL A 66 10.74 -1.89 8.55
N THR A 67 11.10 -1.45 9.76
CA THR A 67 12.46 -1.08 10.18
C THR A 67 12.94 -2.02 11.29
N THR A 68 14.21 -1.91 11.68
CA THR A 68 14.76 -2.62 12.84
C THR A 68 14.08 -2.23 14.16
N GLU A 69 13.43 -1.07 14.21
CA GLU A 69 12.80 -0.50 15.41
C GLU A 69 11.26 -0.62 15.39
N GLY A 70 10.67 -1.18 14.32
CA GLY A 70 9.22 -1.34 14.20
C GLY A 70 8.69 -0.91 12.83
N LYS A 71 7.53 -0.25 12.81
CA LYS A 71 6.91 0.25 11.57
C LYS A 71 7.51 1.62 11.20
N ARG A 72 7.79 1.84 9.91
CA ARG A 72 8.21 3.14 9.38
C ARG A 72 7.19 4.23 9.68
N THR A 73 7.67 5.39 10.14
CA THR A 73 6.82 6.53 10.53
C THR A 73 6.03 7.09 9.35
N GLU A 74 6.52 6.94 8.11
CA GLU A 74 5.80 7.34 6.91
C GLU A 74 4.44 6.64 6.77
N PHE A 75 4.32 5.41 7.30
CA PHE A 75 3.07 4.65 7.29
C PHE A 75 2.20 4.86 8.53
N ALA A 76 2.63 5.66 9.51
CA ALA A 76 1.82 5.99 10.69
C ALA A 76 0.54 6.76 10.30
N ALA A 77 0.59 7.49 9.20
CA ALA A 77 -0.55 8.15 8.58
C ALA A 77 -1.74 7.21 8.30
N ILE A 78 -1.43 5.99 7.83
CA ILE A 78 -2.45 4.99 7.53
C ILE A 78 -3.09 4.49 8.82
N ASP A 79 -2.30 4.28 9.87
CA ASP A 79 -2.82 3.82 11.17
C ASP A 79 -3.70 4.89 11.81
N ALA A 80 -3.24 6.15 11.80
CA ALA A 80 -4.01 7.28 12.30
C ALA A 80 -5.32 7.45 11.53
N TYR A 81 -5.31 7.29 10.21
CA TYR A 81 -6.51 7.33 9.39
C TYR A 81 -7.49 6.22 9.74
N MET A 82 -7.01 4.97 9.87
CA MET A 82 -7.85 3.82 10.25
C MET A 82 -8.43 3.94 11.68
N GLN A 83 -7.76 4.68 12.56
CA GLN A 83 -8.22 4.95 13.93
C GLN A 83 -9.15 6.18 14.03
N GLY A 84 -9.36 6.91 12.92
CA GLY A 84 -10.10 8.17 12.91
C GLY A 84 -9.36 9.34 13.58
N GLU A 85 -8.05 9.19 13.79
CA GLU A 85 -7.16 10.20 14.41
C GLU A 85 -6.46 11.08 13.36
N TRP A 86 -6.77 10.88 12.08
CA TRP A 86 -6.19 11.66 10.99
C TRP A 86 -6.77 13.08 10.94
N ASN A 87 -5.93 14.06 11.29
CA ASN A 87 -6.21 15.48 11.06
C ASN A 87 -5.52 15.90 9.76
N ALA A 88 -6.32 16.17 8.72
CA ALA A 88 -5.84 16.59 7.40
C ALA A 88 -5.18 17.99 7.40
#